data_AF-D4CKS6-F1
#
_entry.id   AF-D4CKS6-F1
#
_cell.length_a   1.000
_cell.length_b   1.000
_cell.length_c   1.000
_cell.angle_alpha   90.00
_cell.angle_beta   90.00
_cell.angle_gamma   90.00
#
_symmetry.space_group_name_H-M   'P 1'
#
loop_
_entity.id
_entity.type
_entity.pdbx_description
1 polymer ?
#
loop_
_entity_poly.entity_id
_entity_poly.type
_entity_poly.pdbx_seq_one_letter_code
_entity_poly.pdbx_strand_id
1 'polypeptide(L)' 'MTIGERIKRVRMKRGMTQKELGIALGFPDRSADVRIAQYESGSRTPKEDLVRQIAAILHGIPTPFLPLTTEHTEG' A
#
# COMPACT_ATOMS: atom_id res chain seq x y z
N MET A 1 -17.88 3.72 -5.24
CA MET A 1 -16.71 2.89 -4.92
C MET A 1 -15.60 3.78 -4.39
N THR A 2 -15.14 3.57 -3.17
CA THR A 2 -14.06 4.32 -2.53
C THR A 2 -12.69 3.89 -3.06
N ILE A 3 -11.64 4.65 -2.76
CA ILE A 3 -10.27 4.26 -3.12
C ILE A 3 -9.85 2.96 -2.42
N GLY A 4 -10.26 2.76 -1.16
CA GLY A 4 -10.00 1.53 -0.39
C GLY A 4 -10.61 0.29 -1.04
N GLU A 5 -11.87 0.41 -1.49
CA GLU A 5 -12.55 -0.67 -2.22
C GLU A 5 -11.85 -1.00 -3.55
N ARG A 6 -11.33 0.00 -4.26
CA ARG A 6 -10.55 -0.20 -5.49
C ARG A 6 -9.26 -0.95 -5.21
N ILE A 7 -8.51 -0.54 -4.19
CA ILE A 7 -7.26 -1.19 -3.76
C ILE A 7 -7.54 -2.65 -3.43
N LYS A 8 -8.52 -2.92 -2.57
CA LYS A 8 -8.93 -4.28 -2.18
C LYS A 8 -9.28 -5.13 -3.38
N ARG A 9 -10.08 -4.60 -4.30
CA ARG A 9 -10.54 -5.34 -5.48
C ARG A 9 -9.39 -5.76 -6.39
N VAL A 10 -8.46 -4.84 -6.68
CA VAL A 10 -7.31 -5.14 -7.55
C VAL A 10 -6.33 -6.07 -6.83
N ARG A 11 -6.06 -5.85 -5.53
CA ARG A 11 -5.22 -6.74 -4.71
C ARG A 11 -5.73 -8.18 -4.72
N MET A 12 -7.03 -8.37 -4.48
CA MET A 12 -7.66 -9.69 -4.50
C MET A 12 -7.60 -10.32 -5.89
N LYS A 13 -7.79 -9.55 -6.97
CA LYS A 13 -7.64 -10.03 -8.35
C LYS A 13 -6.21 -10.51 -8.65
N ARG A 14 -5.20 -9.94 -7.98
CA ARG A 14 -3.79 -10.35 -8.07
C ARG A 14 -3.43 -11.50 -7.13
N GLY A 15 -4.34 -11.98 -6.28
CA GLY A 15 -4.07 -13.03 -5.31
C GLY A 15 -3.13 -12.61 -4.18
N MET A 16 -2.87 -11.32 -3.98
CA MET A 16 -1.99 -10.81 -2.93
C MET A 16 -2.76 -10.69 -1.61
N THR A 17 -2.13 -11.01 -0.49
CA THR A 17 -2.57 -10.70 0.86
C THR A 17 -2.34 -9.23 1.21
N GLN A 18 -3.00 -8.73 2.26
CA GLN A 18 -2.74 -7.38 2.77
C GLN A 18 -1.29 -7.22 3.25
N LYS A 19 -0.74 -8.28 3.88
CA LYS A 19 0.64 -8.32 4.35
C LYS A 19 1.64 -8.19 3.20
N GLU A 20 1.47 -8.97 2.13
CA GLU A 20 2.35 -8.90 0.95
C GLU A 20 2.32 -7.52 0.28
N LEU A 21 1.14 -6.91 0.13
CA LEU A 21 1.05 -5.55 -0.41
C LEU A 21 1.75 -4.54 0.50
N GLY A 22 1.57 -4.63 1.82
CA GLY A 22 2.23 -3.74 2.77
C GLY A 22 3.76 -3.90 2.77
N ILE A 23 4.28 -5.13 2.68
CA ILE A 23 5.72 -5.39 2.56
C ILE A 23 6.27 -4.83 1.25
N ALA A 24 5.56 -5.00 0.13
CA ALA A 24 5.96 -4.43 -1.16
C ALA A 24 6.01 -2.90 -1.16
N LEU A 25 5.24 -2.24 -0.29
CA LEU A 25 5.28 -0.79 -0.05
C LEU A 25 6.37 -0.37 0.95
N GLY A 26 7.18 -1.31 1.45
CA GLY A 26 8.22 -1.04 2.44
C GLY A 26 7.70 -0.83 3.87
N PHE A 27 6.47 -1.24 4.19
CA PHE A 27 5.98 -1.18 5.56
C PHE A 27 6.67 -2.25 6.43
N PRO A 28 6.91 -1.98 7.73
CA PRO A 28 7.46 -2.98 8.63
C PRO A 28 6.56 -4.22 8.71
N ASP A 29 7.15 -5.41 8.61
CA ASP A 29 6.45 -6.71 8.55
C ASP A 29 5.33 -6.85 9.61
N ARG A 30 5.64 -6.45 10.84
CA ARG A 30 4.73 -6.49 12.00
C ARG A 30 3.45 -5.65 11.88
N SER A 31 3.39 -4.75 10.88
CA SER A 31 2.33 -3.75 10.73
C SER A 31 1.81 -3.62 9.29
N ALA A 32 2.38 -4.39 8.37
CA ALA A 32 2.15 -4.25 6.94
C ALA A 32 0.67 -4.51 6.58
N ASP A 33 0.12 -5.60 7.09
CA ASP A 33 -1.28 -6.00 6.94
C ASP A 33 -2.25 -4.99 7.55
N VAL A 34 -2.01 -4.57 8.80
CA VAL A 34 -2.88 -3.62 9.53
C VAL A 34 -2.99 -2.30 8.79
N ARG A 35 -1.87 -1.78 8.26
CA ARG A 35 -1.87 -0.53 7.49
C ARG A 35 -2.69 -0.64 6.21
N ILE A 36 -2.56 -1.75 5.47
CA ILE A 36 -3.38 -1.98 4.28
C ILE A 36 -4.85 -2.14 4.63
N ALA A 37 -5.18 -2.86 5.71
CA ALA A 37 -6.55 -3.03 6.18
C ALA A 37 -7.23 -1.67 6.47
N GLN A 38 -6.51 -0.74 7.10
CA GLN A 38 -7.01 0.61 7.37
C GLN A 38 -7.35 1.40 6.10
N TYR A 39 -6.58 1.23 5.02
CA TYR A 39 -6.89 1.86 3.74
C TYR A 39 -8.06 1.17 3.03
N GLU A 40 -8.10 -0.17 3.03
CA GLU A 40 -9.16 -0.95 2.40
C GLU A 40 -10.52 -0.79 3.07
N SER A 41 -10.56 -0.60 4.39
CA SER A 41 -11.77 -0.32 5.16
C SER A 41 -12.25 1.13 5.04
N GLY A 42 -11.39 2.04 4.54
CA GLY A 42 -11.63 3.48 4.55
C GLY A 42 -11.43 4.14 5.92
N SER A 43 -10.91 3.42 6.93
CA SER A 43 -10.54 4.00 8.22
C SER A 43 -9.41 5.04 8.08
N ARG A 44 -8.61 4.95 7.02
CA ARG A 44 -7.65 5.97 6.60
C ARG A 44 -7.72 6.20 5.10
N THR A 45 -7.48 7.44 4.70
CA THR A 45 -7.31 7.81 3.29
C THR A 45 -5.83 7.84 2.93
N PRO A 46 -5.35 7.03 1.98
CA PRO A 46 -3.97 7.12 1.52
C PRO A 46 -3.72 8.45 0.79
N LYS A 47 -2.53 9.03 0.98
CA LYS A 47 -2.09 10.21 0.21
C LYS A 47 -1.81 9.82 -1.25
N GLU A 48 -1.80 10.81 -2.14
CA GLU A 48 -1.65 10.58 -3.58
C GLU A 48 -0.40 9.77 -3.94
N ASP A 49 0.76 10.07 -3.33
CA ASP A 49 2.00 9.32 -3.59
C ASP A 49 1.88 7.84 -3.22
N LEU A 50 1.20 7.55 -2.10
CA LEU A 50 0.97 6.17 -1.68
C LEU A 50 0.00 5.47 -2.63
N VAL A 51 -1.02 6.16 -3.14
CA VAL A 51 -1.92 5.63 -4.17
C VAL A 51 -1.15 5.30 -5.45
N ARG A 52 -0.21 6.15 -5.87
CA ARG A 52 0.65 5.91 -7.04
C ARG A 52 1.54 4.68 -6.83
N GLN A 53 2.13 4.52 -5.64
CA GLN A 53 2.96 3.34 -5.30
C GLN A 53 2.12 2.05 -5.28
N ILE A 54 0.95 2.07 -4.64
CA ILE A 54 0.03 0.92 -4.62
C ILE A 54 -0.36 0.54 -6.05
N ALA A 55 -0.71 1.51 -6.89
CA ALA A 55 -1.08 1.27 -8.28
C ALA A 55 0.09 0.65 -9.06
N ALA A 56 1.31 1.15 -8.89
CA ALA A 56 2.49 0.62 -9.56
C ALA A 56 2.74 -0.85 -9.19
N ILE A 57 2.72 -1.19 -7.90
CA ILE A 57 2.86 -2.57 -7.40
C ILE A 57 1.74 -3.47 -7.94
N LEU A 58 0.48 -3.04 -7.80
CA LEU A 58 -0.67 -3.83 -8.22
C LEU A 58 -0.81 -3.96 -9.74
N HIS A 59 -0.18 -3.08 -10.53
CA HIS A 59 -0.22 -3.13 -11.98
C HIS A 59 1.05 -3.75 -12.59
N GLY A 60 2.09 -4.02 -11.77
CA GLY A 60 3.37 -4.52 -12.25
C GLY A 60 4.14 -3.46 -13.06
N ILE A 61 3.86 -2.19 -12.82
CA ILE A 61 4.61 -1.09 -13.42
C ILE A 61 5.90 -0.99 -12.61
N PRO A 62 7.09 -0.96 -13.26
CA PRO A 62 8.33 -0.69 -12.56
C PRO A 62 8.17 0.61 -11.78
N THR A 63 8.24 0.55 -10.46
CA THR A 63 8.28 1.77 -9.66
C THR A 63 9.57 2.50 -10.05
N PRO A 64 9.52 3.78 -10.50
CA PRO A 64 10.74 4.57 -10.51
C PRO A 64 11.32 4.47 -9.10
N PHE A 65 12.64 4.31 -8.99
CA PHE A 65 13.34 4.23 -7.71
C PHE A 65 13.08 5.52 -6.93
N LEU A 66 11.94 5.58 -6.26
CA LEU A 66 11.59 6.61 -5.32
C LEU A 66 12.38 6.19 -4.08
N PRO A 67 13.36 6.99 -3.62
CA PRO A 67 14.10 6.63 -2.42
C PRO A 67 13.07 6.33 -1.35
N LEU A 68 13.20 5.16 -0.72
CA LEU A 68 12.42 4.81 0.45
C LEU A 68 12.70 5.94 1.44
N THR A 69 11.79 6.91 1.56
CA THR A 69 11.92 7.96 2.55
C THR A 69 11.65 7.31 3.89
N THR A 70 12.70 6.71 4.45
CA THR A 70 12.80 6.41 5.86
C THR A 70 13.01 7.74 6.58
N GLU A 71 11.94 8.50 6.75
CA GLU A 71 11.87 9.52 7.79
C GLU A 71 11.04 8.95 8.93
N HIS A 72 11.65 7.99 9.63
CA HIS A 72 11.42 7.84 11.05
C HIS A 72 12.60 8.53 11.75
N THR A 73 12.50 9.84 11.91
CA THR A 73 13.26 10.53 12.95
C THR A 73 12.34 10.60 14.16
N GLU A 74 12.78 9.94 15.22
CA GLU A 74 12.16 9.91 16.53
C GLU A 74 12.01 11.34 17.09
N GLY A 75 10.91 11.55 17.80
CA GLY A 75 10.63 12.73 18.62
C GLY A 75 9.79 12.31 19.81
#